data_AF-B4J015-F1
#
_entry.id   AF-B4J015-F1
#
_cell.length_a   1.000
_cell.length_b   1.000
_cell.length_c   1.000
_cell.angle_alpha   90.00
_cell.angle_beta   90.00
_cell.angle_gamma   90.00
#
_symmetry.space_group_name_H-M   'P 1'
#
loop_
_entity.id
_entity.type
_entity.pdbx_description
1 polymer ?
#
loop_
_entity_poly.entity_id
_entity_poly.type
_entity_poly.pdbx_seq_one_letter_code
_entity_poly.pdbx_strand_id
1 'polypeptide(L)'
;MCAFCTLTHSIWLQGLSMSSILCSSIKAKFLPFARVERVKSNESNSLQLACDLDTNAQKINLAGEVFRNGDGTPHVFQAELKA
;
A
#
# COMPACT_ATOMS: atom_id res chain seq x y z
N MET A 1 33.16 -39.47 -0.53
CA MET A 1 32.36 -38.33 -0.01
C MET A 1 32.25 -38.48 1.50
N CYS A 2 32.86 -37.57 2.27
CA CYS A 2 33.01 -37.70 3.73
C CYS A 2 31.68 -37.55 4.47
N ALA A 3 31.27 -38.59 5.21
CA ALA A 3 30.09 -38.61 6.07
C ALA A 3 30.13 -37.57 7.21
N PHE A 4 31.31 -37.04 7.52
CA PHE A 4 31.48 -35.96 8.49
C PHE A 4 30.99 -34.60 7.97
N CYS A 5 31.02 -34.38 6.65
CA CYS A 5 30.56 -33.13 6.04
C CYS A 5 29.02 -33.01 6.01
N THR A 6 28.31 -34.14 6.01
CA THR A 6 26.84 -34.15 6.00
C THR A 6 26.25 -33.89 7.39
N LEU A 7 26.93 -34.37 8.45
CA LEU A 7 26.51 -34.18 9.84
C LEU A 7 26.67 -32.73 10.31
N THR A 8 27.72 -32.03 9.91
CA THR A 8 27.92 -30.62 10.27
C THR A 8 26.95 -29.69 9.55
N HIS A 9 26.58 -30.02 8.31
CA HIS A 9 25.60 -29.26 7.54
C HIS A 9 24.19 -29.34 8.15
N SER A 10 23.80 -30.50 8.69
CA SER A 10 22.50 -30.67 9.36
C SER A 10 22.43 -29.91 10.70
N ILE A 11 23.53 -29.87 11.46
CA ILE A 11 23.59 -29.13 12.73
C ILE A 11 23.50 -27.62 12.49
N TRP A 12 24.15 -27.13 11.42
CA TRP A 12 24.13 -25.70 11.07
C TRP A 12 22.75 -25.23 10.59
N LEU A 13 22.05 -26.04 9.78
CA LEU A 13 20.67 -25.75 9.35
C LEU A 13 19.67 -25.74 10.52
N GLN A 14 19.81 -26.64 11.50
CA GLN A 14 18.94 -26.65 12.68
C GLN A 14 19.20 -25.46 13.61
N GLY A 15 20.45 -25.01 13.75
CA GLY A 15 20.79 -23.81 14.54
C GLY A 15 20.24 -22.50 13.95
N LEU A 16 20.23 -22.38 12.62
CA LEU A 16 19.67 -21.23 11.91
C LEU A 16 18.13 -21.22 11.93
N SER A 17 17.49 -22.40 12.00
CA SER A 17 16.02 -22.51 12.14
C SER A 17 15.51 -22.11 13.53
N MET A 18 16.34 -22.17 14.57
CA MET A 18 15.96 -21.83 15.94
C MET A 18 16.13 -20.33 16.26
N SER A 19 16.95 -19.61 15.51
CA SER A 19 17.19 -18.18 15.70
C SER A 19 16.12 -17.27 15.07
N SER A 20 15.27 -17.81 14.19
CA SER A 20 14.10 -17.11 13.64
C SER A 20 12.84 -17.20 14.51
N ILE A 21 12.87 -17.95 15.62
CA ILE A 21 11.73 -18.12 16.54
C ILE A 21 11.61 -16.97 17.57
N LEU A 22 12.67 -16.19 17.76
CA LEU A 22 12.71 -15.07 18.72
C LEU A 22 12.33 -13.71 18.12
N CYS A 23 11.92 -13.64 16.85
CA CYS A 23 11.29 -12.44 16.27
C CYS A 23 9.75 -12.52 16.31
N SER A 24 9.22 -13.07 17.40
CA SER A 24 7.79 -13.15 17.69
C SER A 24 7.32 -11.94 18.51
N SER A 25 7.63 -10.70 18.11
CA SER A 25 7.12 -9.52 18.83
C SER A 25 7.20 -8.19 18.05
N ILE A 26 6.75 -8.14 16.80
CA ILE A 26 6.22 -6.87 16.23
C ILE A 26 4.99 -7.18 15.37
N LYS A 27 3.99 -7.84 15.97
CA LYS A 27 2.60 -7.62 15.59
C LYS A 27 1.91 -7.02 16.81
N ALA A 28 2.30 -5.79 17.15
CA ALA A 28 1.41 -4.91 17.90
C ALA A 28 0.16 -4.72 17.04
N LYS A 29 -0.78 -5.66 17.15
CA LYS A 29 -2.14 -5.47 16.67
C LYS A 29 -2.64 -4.24 17.41
N PHE A 30 -2.87 -3.15 16.68
CA PHE A 30 -3.63 -2.01 17.16
C PHE A 30 -5.03 -2.51 17.55
N LEU A 31 -5.16 -2.99 18.79
CA LEU A 31 -6.35 -3.64 19.33
C LEU A 31 -7.57 -2.73 19.54
N PRO A 32 -7.53 -1.38 19.51
CA PRO A 32 -8.78 -0.62 19.50
C PRO A 32 -9.43 -0.57 18.11
N PHE A 33 -8.70 -0.83 17.02
CA PHE A 33 -9.21 -0.74 15.64
C PHE A 33 -9.34 -2.09 14.92
N ALA A 34 -8.94 -3.19 15.57
CA ALA A 34 -9.04 -4.54 14.98
C ALA A 34 -10.49 -4.97 14.66
N ARG A 35 -11.48 -4.29 15.24
CA ARG A 35 -12.92 -4.50 14.99
C ARG A 35 -13.55 -3.43 14.10
N VAL A 36 -12.78 -2.44 13.64
CA VAL A 36 -13.29 -1.43 12.72
C VAL A 36 -13.35 -2.05 11.35
N GLU A 37 -14.58 -2.27 10.87
CA GLU A 37 -14.81 -2.67 9.48
C GLU A 37 -14.20 -1.63 8.54
N ARG A 38 -13.51 -2.10 7.51
CA ARG A 38 -13.00 -1.20 6.48
C ARG A 38 -14.19 -0.51 5.82
N VAL A 39 -14.20 0.82 5.88
CA VAL A 39 -15.16 1.63 5.13
C VAL A 39 -15.04 1.24 3.66
N LYS A 40 -16.15 0.79 3.06
CA LYS A 40 -16.18 0.52 1.61
C LYS A 40 -15.87 1.82 0.87
N SER A 41 -14.96 1.76 -0.09
CA SER A 41 -14.67 2.90 -0.95
C SER A 41 -15.94 3.30 -1.70
N ASN A 42 -16.26 4.60 -1.70
CA ASN A 42 -17.28 5.14 -2.60
C ASN A 42 -16.86 4.87 -4.06
N GLU A 43 -17.82 4.56 -4.93
CA GLU A 43 -17.56 4.20 -6.34
C GLU A 43 -16.85 5.33 -7.10
N SER A 44 -17.12 6.59 -6.77
CA SER A 44 -16.40 7.75 -7.33
C SER A 44 -14.93 7.78 -6.93
N ASN A 45 -14.61 7.40 -5.69
CA ASN A 45 -13.23 7.36 -5.19
C ASN A 45 -12.42 6.23 -5.83
N SER A 46 -13.04 5.10 -6.14
CA SER A 46 -12.34 3.98 -6.79
C SER A 46 -11.96 4.30 -8.23
N LEU A 47 -12.82 5.02 -8.97
CA LEU A 47 -12.54 5.46 -10.34
C LEU A 47 -11.41 6.51 -10.39
N GLN A 48 -11.41 7.47 -9.47
CA GLN A 48 -10.33 8.44 -9.34
C GLN A 48 -8.98 7.73 -9.05
N LEU A 49 -8.96 6.81 -8.09
CA LEU A 49 -7.76 6.02 -7.76
C LEU A 49 -7.25 5.18 -8.93
N ALA A 50 -8.15 4.54 -9.68
CA ALA A 50 -7.77 3.78 -10.87
C ALA A 50 -7.15 4.68 -11.94
N CYS A 51 -7.72 5.87 -12.15
CA CYS A 51 -7.15 6.85 -13.06
C CYS A 51 -5.78 7.35 -12.57
N ASP A 52 -5.59 7.56 -11.27
CA ASP A 52 -4.31 8.03 -10.73
C ASP A 52 -3.19 7.00 -10.93
N LEU A 53 -3.52 5.71 -10.82
CA LEU A 53 -2.61 4.59 -11.03
C LEU A 53 -2.34 4.25 -12.50
N ASP A 54 -3.17 4.75 -13.43
CA ASP A 54 -2.96 4.54 -14.87
C ASP A 54 -1.68 5.24 -15.34
N THR A 55 -0.85 4.52 -16.09
CA THR A 55 0.44 4.98 -16.62
C THR A 55 0.30 5.62 -18.01
N ASN A 56 -0.88 5.55 -18.62
CA ASN A 56 -1.15 6.17 -19.90
C ASN A 56 -1.09 7.70 -19.82
N ALA A 57 -0.23 8.32 -20.62
CA ALA A 57 -0.08 9.77 -20.68
C ALA A 57 -1.31 10.48 -21.27
N GLN A 58 -2.17 9.78 -22.01
CA GLN A 58 -3.39 10.30 -22.63
C GLN A 58 -4.66 9.91 -21.87
N LYS A 59 -4.54 9.54 -20.58
CA LYS A 59 -5.71 9.21 -19.75
C LYS A 59 -6.59 10.45 -19.55
N ILE A 60 -7.91 10.25 -19.62
CA ILE A 60 -8.91 11.29 -19.37
C ILE A 60 -9.86 10.77 -18.29
N ASN A 61 -9.98 11.53 -17.20
CA ASN A 61 -10.92 11.24 -16.14
C ASN A 61 -12.20 12.07 -16.30
N LEU A 62 -13.32 11.41 -16.57
CA LEU A 62 -14.65 12.03 -16.68
C LEU A 62 -15.55 11.75 -15.46
N ALA A 63 -15.07 10.97 -14.49
CA ALA A 63 -15.85 10.59 -13.32
C ALA A 63 -15.83 11.64 -12.20
N GLY A 64 -14.98 12.67 -12.30
CA GLY A 64 -14.88 13.74 -11.32
C GLY A 64 -15.88 14.86 -11.57
N GLU A 65 -16.53 15.34 -10.50
CA GLU A 65 -17.45 16.49 -10.53
C GLU A 65 -16.73 17.85 -10.32
N VAL A 66 -15.40 17.86 -10.39
CA VAL A 66 -14.58 19.05 -10.12
C VAL A 66 -14.36 19.82 -11.42
N PHE A 67 -14.61 21.14 -11.38
CA PHE A 67 -14.31 22.01 -12.50
C PHE A 67 -12.79 22.08 -12.73
N ARG A 68 -12.36 21.75 -13.96
CA ARG A 68 -10.96 21.73 -14.36
C ARG A 68 -10.69 22.76 -15.45
N ASN A 69 -9.47 23.28 -15.44
CA ASN A 69 -8.95 24.20 -16.45
C ASN A 69 -8.62 23.50 -17.76
N GLY A 70 -8.26 24.29 -18.78
CA GLY A 70 -7.76 23.77 -20.07
C GLY A 70 -6.56 22.82 -19.93
N ASP A 71 -5.78 22.96 -18.86
CA ASP A 71 -4.64 22.10 -18.55
C ASP A 71 -5.01 20.82 -17.76
N GLY A 72 -6.30 20.59 -17.49
CA GLY A 72 -6.78 19.43 -16.73
C GLY A 72 -6.55 19.52 -15.21
N THR A 73 -6.08 20.65 -14.68
CA THR A 73 -5.91 20.90 -13.24
C THR A 73 -7.19 21.48 -12.62
N PRO A 74 -7.44 21.27 -11.31
CA PRO A 74 -8.55 21.92 -10.62
C PRO A 74 -8.47 23.45 -10.76
N HIS A 75 -9.58 24.09 -11.13
CA HIS A 75 -9.61 25.55 -11.20
C HIS A 75 -9.72 26.16 -9.82
N VAL A 76 -8.95 27.23 -9.59
CA VAL A 76 -9.09 28.08 -8.40
C VAL A 76 -9.68 29.40 -8.85
N PHE A 77 -10.84 29.76 -8.30
CA PHE A 77 -11.51 31.00 -8.66
C PHE A 77 -10.78 32.19 -8.03
N GLN A 78 -10.47 33.20 -8.83
CA GLN A 78 -9.73 34.39 -8.35
C GLN A 78 -10.45 35.16 -7.25
N ALA A 79 -11.79 35.05 -7.18
CA ALA A 79 -12.59 35.67 -6.14
C ALA A 79 -12.33 35.05 -4.76
N GLU A 80 -12.02 33.76 -4.68
CA GLU A 80 -11.73 33.05 -3.42
C GLU A 80 -10.34 33.39 -2.87
N LEU A 81 -9.38 33.75 -3.73
CA LEU A 81 -8.02 34.10 -3.33
C LEU A 81 -7.88 35.52 -2.76
N LYS A 82 -8.88 36.38 -2.99
CA LYS A 82 -8.86 37.81 -2.61
C LYS A 82 -9.75 38.15 -1.41
N ALA A 83 -10.45 37.16 -0.85
CA ALA A 83 -11.25 37.28 0.38
C ALA A 83 -10.36 37.13 1.62
#